data_AF-A0A5C5YCV1-F1
#
_entry.id   AF-A0A5C5YCV1-F1
#
_cell.length_a   1.000
_cell.length_b   1.000
_cell.length_c   1.000
_cell.angle_alpha   90.00
_cell.angle_beta   90.00
_cell.angle_gamma   90.00
#
_symmetry.space_group_name_H-M   'P 1'
#
loop_
_entity.id
_entity.type
_entity.pdbx_description
1 polymer ?
#
loop_
_entity_poly.entity_id
_entity_poly.type
_entity_poly.pdbx_seq_one_letter_code
_entity_poly.pdbx_strand_id
1 'polypeptide(L)'
;MLAPLVLPFQITFAAFAVLWCVGALTLQKPKRIAWLTLAAVLLFIPSCVGVMALVDLQRYGRFDYASASDIPDDGYIELPAPATDITLYRNGAGHWAKFTIDTPSLRSWIDERRSLRPDLNQHHDDDEWLSTASDRQRPDLLELNKQIFGNRFPDTGWTYGPSMLQVHVSRSDRGGGYTVWHVPSTGDSYISAGYW
;
A
#
# COMPACT_ATOMS: atom_id res chain seq x y z
N MET A 1 -12.71 4.67 -0.34
CA MET A 1 -11.38 4.62 -0.98
C MET A 1 -11.42 5.23 -2.38
N LEU A 2 -11.39 6.56 -2.49
CA LEU A 2 -11.29 7.28 -3.77
C LEU A 2 -9.96 8.04 -3.90
N ALA A 3 -9.06 7.98 -2.91
CA ALA A 3 -7.83 8.77 -2.89
C ALA A 3 -6.95 8.62 -4.15
N PRO A 4 -6.84 7.43 -4.79
CA PRO A 4 -6.16 7.31 -6.07
C PRO A 4 -6.79 8.19 -7.17
N LEU A 5 -8.12 8.34 -7.14
CA LEU A 5 -8.92 9.06 -8.15
C LEU A 5 -9.07 10.56 -7.86
N VAL A 6 -9.03 10.98 -6.59
CA VAL A 6 -9.29 12.38 -6.21
C VAL A 6 -8.31 13.35 -6.88
N LEU A 7 -7.01 13.08 -6.80
CA LEU A 7 -6.01 14.00 -7.36
C LEU A 7 -6.04 14.05 -8.90
N PRO A 8 -6.07 12.91 -9.63
CA PRO A 8 -6.25 12.96 -11.09
C PRO A 8 -7.51 13.72 -11.50
N PHE A 9 -8.64 13.45 -10.82
CA PHE A 9 -9.89 14.15 -11.09
C PHE A 9 -9.76 15.66 -10.87
N GLN A 10 -9.17 16.11 -9.75
CA GLN A 10 -8.95 17.52 -9.46
C GLN A 10 -8.06 18.20 -10.51
N ILE A 11 -6.96 17.55 -10.90
CA ILE A 11 -6.05 18.06 -11.93
C ILE A 11 -6.78 18.18 -13.28
N THR A 12 -7.49 17.14 -13.71
CA THR A 12 -8.22 17.15 -14.98
C THR A 12 -9.34 18.17 -14.97
N PHE A 13 -10.10 18.28 -13.88
CA PHE A 13 -11.16 19.26 -13.72
C PHE A 13 -10.62 20.69 -13.79
N ALA A 14 -9.54 21.00 -13.06
CA ALA A 14 -8.91 22.32 -13.09
C ALA A 14 -8.42 22.67 -14.50
N ALA A 15 -7.75 21.74 -15.19
CA ALA A 15 -7.27 21.95 -16.55
C ALA A 15 -8.41 22.23 -17.54
N PHE A 16 -9.48 21.44 -17.50
CA PHE A 16 -10.63 21.61 -18.39
C PHE A 16 -11.40 22.89 -18.08
N ALA A 17 -11.54 23.26 -16.80
CA ALA A 17 -12.19 24.51 -16.41
C ALA A 17 -11.45 25.73 -16.96
N VAL A 18 -10.11 25.75 -16.86
CA VAL A 18 -9.28 26.83 -17.41
C VAL A 18 -9.40 26.90 -18.93
N LEU A 19 -9.26 25.77 -19.62
CA LEU A 19 -9.39 25.69 -21.08
C LEU A 19 -10.77 26.14 -21.55
N TRP A 20 -11.83 25.74 -20.83
CA TRP A 20 -13.19 26.13 -21.15
C TRP A 20 -13.40 27.64 -20.97
N CYS A 21 -12.94 28.23 -19.86
CA CYS A 21 -13.03 29.68 -19.61
C CYS A 21 -12.30 30.48 -20.69
N VAL A 22 -11.06 30.11 -21.02
CA VAL A 22 -10.29 30.77 -22.08
C VAL A 22 -10.97 30.62 -23.45
N GLY A 23 -11.48 29.43 -23.76
CA GLY A 23 -12.21 29.17 -25.00
C GLY A 23 -13.53 29.94 -25.09
N ALA A 24 -14.28 30.05 -24.01
CA ALA A 24 -15.54 30.79 -23.96
C ALA A 24 -15.33 32.29 -24.19
N LEU A 25 -14.31 32.87 -23.56
CA LEU A 25 -13.95 34.29 -23.72
C LEU A 25 -13.48 34.63 -25.14
N THR A 26 -12.81 33.70 -25.81
CA THR A 26 -12.24 33.92 -27.16
C THR A 26 -13.23 33.63 -28.30
N LEU A 27 -14.08 32.60 -28.18
CA LEU A 27 -14.93 32.15 -29.28
C LEU A 27 -16.19 32.99 -29.46
N GLN A 28 -16.72 33.59 -28.38
CA GLN A 28 -17.86 34.54 -28.27
C GLN A 28 -19.20 34.12 -28.92
N LYS A 29 -19.23 33.07 -29.75
CA LYS A 29 -20.41 32.56 -30.46
C LYS A 29 -20.99 31.35 -29.73
N PRO A 30 -22.30 31.34 -29.42
CA PRO A 30 -22.91 30.29 -28.59
C PRO A 30 -22.75 28.88 -29.17
N LYS A 31 -22.86 28.74 -30.51
CA LYS A 31 -22.64 27.44 -31.18
C LYS A 31 -21.23 26.88 -30.96
N ARG A 32 -20.20 27.74 -30.93
CA ARG A 32 -18.80 27.32 -30.74
C ARG A 32 -18.55 26.93 -29.28
N ILE A 33 -19.15 27.65 -28.34
CA ILE A 33 -19.11 27.33 -26.91
C ILE A 33 -19.78 25.98 -26.64
N ALA A 34 -20.93 25.69 -27.28
CA ALA A 34 -21.60 24.39 -27.15
C ALA A 34 -20.71 23.22 -27.63
N TRP A 35 -20.02 23.39 -28.77
CA TRP A 35 -19.07 22.39 -29.25
C TRP A 35 -17.86 22.21 -28.31
N LEU A 36 -17.34 23.32 -27.76
CA LEU A 36 -16.27 23.26 -26.77
C LEU A 36 -16.71 22.50 -25.51
N THR A 37 -17.92 22.76 -25.01
CA THR A 37 -18.48 22.02 -23.86
C THR A 37 -18.64 20.53 -24.17
N LEU A 38 -19.17 20.18 -25.35
CA LEU A 38 -19.31 18.78 -25.75
C LEU A 38 -17.94 18.08 -25.85
N ALA A 39 -16.96 18.74 -26.46
CA ALA A 39 -15.59 18.22 -26.53
C ALA A 39 -14.98 18.05 -25.14
N ALA A 40 -15.18 19.01 -24.25
CA ALA A 40 -14.71 18.95 -22.87
C ALA A 40 -15.31 17.74 -22.13
N VAL A 41 -16.61 17.49 -22.27
CA VAL A 41 -17.27 16.32 -21.65
C VAL A 41 -16.74 15.00 -22.22
N LEU A 42 -16.59 14.90 -23.55
CA LEU A 42 -16.12 13.68 -24.20
C LEU A 42 -14.66 13.35 -23.89
N LEU A 43 -13.81 14.37 -23.76
CA LEU A 43 -12.38 14.21 -23.51
C LEU A 43 -12.03 14.12 -22.02
N PHE A 44 -12.96 14.45 -21.11
CA PHE A 44 -12.70 14.47 -19.68
C PHE A 44 -12.23 13.10 -19.15
N ILE A 45 -12.96 12.04 -19.46
CA ILE A 45 -12.65 10.68 -18.98
C ILE A 45 -11.28 10.20 -19.50
N PRO A 46 -10.98 10.20 -20.81
CA PRO A 46 -9.67 9.76 -21.29
C PRO A 46 -8.53 10.64 -20.78
N SER A 47 -8.73 11.95 -20.61
CA SER A 47 -7.73 12.82 -19.97
C SER A 47 -7.51 12.48 -18.50
N CYS A 48 -8.57 12.15 -17.75
CA CYS A 48 -8.46 11.72 -16.35
C CYS A 48 -7.67 10.42 -16.24
N VAL A 49 -7.91 9.46 -17.13
CA VAL A 49 -7.13 8.21 -17.21
C VAL A 49 -5.66 8.49 -17.52
N GLY A 50 -5.37 9.39 -18.46
CA GLY A 50 -4.00 9.78 -18.78
C GLY A 50 -3.27 10.47 -17.62
N VAL A 51 -3.95 11.40 -16.93
CA VAL A 51 -3.39 12.05 -15.73
C VAL A 51 -3.16 11.03 -14.62
N MET A 52 -4.10 10.10 -14.39
CA MET A 52 -3.95 9.03 -13.41
C MET A 52 -2.71 8.19 -13.72
N ALA A 53 -2.51 7.76 -14.97
CA ALA A 53 -1.33 7.00 -15.35
C ALA A 53 -0.01 7.76 -15.05
N LEU A 54 0.03 9.07 -15.28
CA LEU A 54 1.21 9.88 -14.98
C LEU A 54 1.43 10.08 -13.48
N VAL A 55 0.37 10.32 -12.72
CA VAL A 55 0.42 10.49 -11.27
C VAL A 55 0.81 9.19 -10.59
N ASP A 56 0.33 8.06 -11.08
CA ASP A 56 0.60 6.73 -10.55
C ASP A 56 2.09 6.34 -10.70
N LEU A 57 2.79 6.83 -11.73
CA LEU A 57 4.25 6.68 -11.86
C LEU A 57 5.03 7.36 -10.73
N GLN A 58 4.45 8.38 -10.08
CA GLN A 58 5.06 9.06 -8.94
C GLN A 58 4.59 8.53 -7.59
N ARG A 59 3.37 7.97 -7.54
CA ARG A 59 2.76 7.46 -6.29
C ARG A 59 3.18 6.03 -5.98
N TYR A 60 3.38 5.22 -7.01
CA TYR A 60 3.60 3.79 -6.88
C TYR A 60 5.00 3.40 -7.31
N GLY A 61 5.40 2.20 -6.91
CA GLY A 61 6.75 1.69 -7.11
C GLY A 61 7.54 1.63 -5.82
N ARG A 62 8.87 1.57 -5.97
CA ARG A 62 9.82 1.40 -4.87
C ARG A 62 10.28 2.76 -4.33
N PHE A 63 10.27 2.87 -3.01
CA PHE A 63 10.79 4.00 -2.25
C PHE A 63 11.67 3.47 -1.12
N ASP A 64 12.77 4.14 -0.84
CA ASP A 64 13.69 3.76 0.23
C ASP A 64 13.77 4.91 1.25
N TYR A 65 13.62 4.59 2.53
CA TYR A 65 13.61 5.53 3.65
C TYR A 65 14.52 5.03 4.77
N ALA A 66 15.17 5.96 5.47
CA ALA A 66 16.03 5.59 6.60
C ALA A 66 15.20 5.24 7.85
N SER A 67 14.08 5.94 8.06
CA SER A 67 13.22 5.79 9.24
C SER A 67 11.73 5.93 8.92
N ALA A 68 10.87 5.46 9.82
CA ALA A 68 9.43 5.58 9.66
C ALA A 68 8.94 7.04 9.61
N SER A 69 9.65 7.98 10.24
CA SER A 69 9.32 9.41 10.20
C SER A 69 9.59 10.09 8.86
N ASP A 70 10.42 9.48 8.00
CA ASP A 70 10.71 10.01 6.67
C ASP A 70 9.59 9.67 5.66
N ILE A 71 8.69 8.77 6.03
CA ILE A 71 7.57 8.34 5.19
C ILE A 71 6.50 9.43 5.21
N PRO A 72 6.05 9.91 4.03
CA PRO A 72 4.98 10.89 3.95
C PRO A 72 3.71 10.39 4.65
N ASP A 73 3.09 11.23 5.46
CA ASP A 73 1.80 10.92 6.11
C ASP A 73 0.65 11.06 5.11
N ASP A 74 0.53 10.07 4.25
CA ASP A 74 -0.53 9.96 3.24
C ASP A 74 -1.71 9.08 3.70
N GLY A 75 -1.64 8.60 4.94
CA GLY A 75 -2.69 7.80 5.59
C GLY A 75 -2.78 6.33 5.16
N TYR A 76 -1.98 5.84 4.22
CA TYR A 76 -2.09 4.47 3.69
C TYR A 76 -0.98 3.53 4.11
N ILE A 77 0.09 4.05 4.70
CA ILE A 77 1.24 3.26 5.11
C ILE A 77 1.20 3.12 6.63
N GLU A 78 1.29 1.88 7.11
CA GLU A 78 1.33 1.56 8.53
C GLU A 78 2.59 0.77 8.82
N LEU A 79 3.55 1.42 9.48
CA LEU A 79 4.78 0.81 9.96
C LEU A 79 5.01 1.19 11.42
N PRO A 80 5.73 0.36 12.20
CA PRO A 80 6.13 0.72 13.55
C PRO A 80 7.02 1.97 13.54
N ALA A 81 6.82 2.88 14.50
CA ALA A 81 7.67 4.07 14.66
C ALA A 81 9.19 3.78 14.76
N PRO A 82 9.66 2.72 15.45
CA PRO A 82 11.09 2.42 15.52
C PRO A 82 11.65 1.68 14.28
N ALA A 83 10.86 1.47 13.22
CA ALA A 83 11.33 0.82 12.01
C ALA A 83 12.41 1.66 11.30
N THR A 84 13.44 0.97 10.83
CA THR A 84 14.60 1.54 10.11
C THR A 84 14.87 0.76 8.83
N ASP A 85 15.75 1.28 7.96
CA ASP A 85 16.18 0.64 6.72
C ASP A 85 14.99 0.16 5.86
N ILE A 86 14.06 1.09 5.61
CA ILE A 86 12.75 0.79 5.06
C ILE A 86 12.81 0.81 3.53
N THR A 87 12.55 -0.32 2.90
CA THR A 87 12.18 -0.38 1.49
C THR A 87 10.68 -0.56 1.38
N LEU A 88 9.99 0.42 0.80
CA LEU A 88 8.55 0.46 0.63
C LEU A 88 8.16 0.32 -0.84
N TYR A 89 7.28 -0.62 -1.15
CA TYR A 89 6.60 -0.75 -2.43
C TYR A 89 5.15 -0.32 -2.28
N ARG A 90 4.76 0.76 -2.95
CA ARG A 90 3.38 1.28 -2.92
C ARG A 90 2.62 0.83 -4.15
N ASN A 91 1.36 0.45 -3.97
CA ASN A 91 0.44 0.12 -5.06
C ASN A 91 -0.99 0.62 -4.75
N GLY A 92 -1.89 0.56 -5.74
CA GLY A 92 -3.25 1.10 -5.59
C GLY A 92 -4.14 0.36 -4.57
N ALA A 93 -3.75 -0.82 -4.12
CA ALA A 93 -4.52 -1.65 -3.17
C ALA A 93 -3.87 -1.74 -1.78
N GLY A 94 -2.70 -1.14 -1.59
CA GLY A 94 -1.96 -1.14 -0.33
C GLY A 94 -0.47 -0.98 -0.52
N HIS A 95 0.31 -1.65 0.33
CA HIS A 95 1.75 -1.52 0.29
C HIS A 95 2.44 -2.80 0.78
N TRP A 96 3.67 -2.97 0.32
CA TRP A 96 4.61 -3.94 0.85
C TRP A 96 5.79 -3.19 1.42
N ALA A 97 6.35 -3.63 2.54
CA ALA A 97 7.60 -3.04 3.03
C ALA A 97 8.53 -4.10 3.58
N LYS A 98 9.83 -3.86 3.42
CA LYS A 98 10.91 -4.49 4.18
C LYS A 98 11.47 -3.43 5.12
N PHE A 99 11.72 -3.78 6.37
CA PHE A 99 12.32 -2.89 7.37
C PHE A 99 13.01 -3.68 8.47
N THR A 100 13.84 -3.02 9.27
CA THR A 100 14.53 -3.60 10.42
C THR A 100 13.93 -3.05 11.72
N ILE A 101 13.66 -3.95 12.65
CA ILE A 101 13.09 -3.67 13.98
C ILE A 101 13.44 -4.80 14.97
N ASP A 102 13.57 -4.51 16.25
CA ASP A 102 13.70 -5.53 17.28
C ASP A 102 12.38 -6.27 17.55
N THR A 103 12.46 -7.55 17.91
CA THR A 103 11.28 -8.40 18.13
C THR A 103 10.32 -7.86 19.20
N PRO A 104 10.78 -7.37 20.38
CA PRO A 104 9.90 -6.76 21.37
C PRO A 104 9.09 -5.57 20.83
N SER A 105 9.73 -4.64 20.14
CA SER A 105 9.05 -3.48 19.55
C SER A 105 8.03 -3.89 18.49
N LEU A 106 8.38 -4.84 17.62
CA LEU A 106 7.45 -5.35 16.61
C LEU A 106 6.25 -6.04 17.25
N ARG A 107 6.47 -6.85 18.29
CA ARG A 107 5.38 -7.51 19.03
C ARG A 107 4.44 -6.50 19.66
N SER A 108 4.97 -5.52 20.38
CA SER A 108 4.15 -4.46 20.98
C SER A 108 3.31 -3.73 19.93
N TRP A 109 3.88 -3.46 18.75
CA TRP A 109 3.16 -2.81 17.66
C TRP A 109 2.03 -3.69 17.08
N ILE A 110 2.28 -4.99 16.90
CA ILE A 110 1.24 -5.95 16.46
C ILE A 110 0.10 -6.01 17.48
N ASP A 111 0.41 -6.11 18.77
CA ASP A 111 -0.58 -6.21 19.83
C ASP A 111 -1.44 -4.93 19.91
N GLU A 112 -0.80 -3.76 19.81
CA GLU A 112 -1.51 -2.48 19.69
C GLU A 112 -2.49 -2.51 18.51
N ARG A 113 -2.03 -2.95 17.34
CA ARG A 113 -2.86 -3.00 16.13
C ARG A 113 -4.02 -3.99 16.23
N ARG A 114 -3.81 -5.18 16.79
CA ARG A 114 -4.88 -6.16 17.04
C ARG A 114 -5.92 -5.63 18.02
N SER A 115 -5.49 -4.85 19.02
CA SER A 115 -6.38 -4.28 20.04
C SER A 115 -7.38 -3.26 19.48
N LEU A 116 -7.14 -2.70 18.28
CA LEU A 116 -8.05 -1.76 17.62
C LEU A 116 -9.34 -2.44 17.15
N ARG A 117 -9.27 -3.73 16.81
CA ARG A 117 -10.40 -4.53 16.34
C ARG A 117 -10.40 -5.89 17.02
N PRO A 118 -10.70 -5.95 18.33
CA PRO A 118 -10.67 -7.20 19.08
C PRO A 118 -11.72 -8.19 18.57
N ASP A 119 -12.80 -7.72 17.95
CA ASP A 119 -13.83 -8.55 17.32
C ASP A 119 -13.32 -9.35 16.10
N LEU A 120 -12.27 -8.86 15.43
CA LEU A 120 -11.67 -9.48 14.25
C LEU A 120 -10.31 -10.13 14.54
N ASN A 121 -9.74 -9.85 15.72
CA ASN A 121 -8.41 -10.30 16.11
C ASN A 121 -8.40 -11.20 17.36
N GLN A 122 -9.51 -11.87 17.67
CA GLN A 122 -9.60 -12.84 18.76
C GLN A 122 -9.07 -14.20 18.32
N HIS A 123 -8.22 -14.82 19.16
CA HIS A 123 -7.71 -16.20 19.02
C HIS A 123 -6.97 -16.46 17.69
N HIS A 124 -5.71 -16.06 17.61
CA HIS A 124 -4.91 -16.39 16.44
C HIS A 124 -3.94 -17.55 16.72
N ASP A 125 -3.86 -18.46 15.76
CA ASP A 125 -2.90 -19.58 15.78
C ASP A 125 -1.42 -19.10 15.82
N ASP A 126 -1.17 -17.81 15.56
CA ASP A 126 0.14 -17.15 15.59
C ASP A 126 0.38 -16.28 16.84
N ASP A 127 -0.47 -16.36 17.86
CA ASP A 127 -0.27 -15.68 19.16
C ASP A 127 1.04 -16.09 19.84
N GLU A 128 1.54 -17.30 19.55
CA GLU A 128 2.82 -17.80 20.03
C GLU A 128 4.03 -17.35 19.18
N TRP A 129 3.85 -16.52 18.13
CA TRP A 129 4.93 -16.10 17.23
C TRP A 129 5.74 -17.31 16.74
N LEU A 130 5.04 -18.33 16.24
CA LEU A 130 5.68 -19.59 15.87
C LEU A 130 6.44 -19.45 14.55
N SER A 131 7.61 -20.09 14.49
CA SER A 131 8.24 -20.32 13.20
C SER A 131 7.35 -21.25 12.40
N THR A 132 6.97 -20.82 11.20
CA THR A 132 6.13 -21.65 10.32
C THR A 132 6.84 -22.95 9.98
N ALA A 133 8.17 -22.99 10.01
CA ALA A 133 8.99 -24.16 9.77
C ALA A 133 9.65 -24.72 11.04
N SER A 134 8.90 -24.89 12.15
CA SER A 134 9.42 -25.70 13.27
C SER A 134 9.86 -27.10 12.77
N ASP A 135 10.89 -27.70 13.41
CA ASP A 135 11.56 -28.96 13.02
C ASP A 135 10.63 -30.17 12.76
N ARG A 136 9.35 -30.06 13.08
CA ARG A 136 8.32 -31.08 12.86
C ARG A 136 7.53 -30.92 11.56
N GLN A 137 7.71 -29.85 10.79
CA GLN A 137 6.93 -29.63 9.58
C GLN A 137 7.57 -30.25 8.34
N ARG A 138 6.72 -30.98 7.62
CA ARG A 138 7.03 -31.70 6.39
C ARG A 138 7.53 -30.74 5.28
N PRO A 139 8.46 -31.15 4.41
CA PRO A 139 9.02 -30.31 3.33
C PRO A 139 7.99 -29.64 2.39
N ASP A 140 6.78 -30.21 2.25
CA ASP A 140 5.68 -29.63 1.47
C ASP A 140 5.19 -28.29 2.02
N LEU A 141 5.17 -28.12 3.35
CA LEU A 141 4.73 -26.87 3.99
C LEU A 141 5.76 -25.75 3.81
N LEU A 142 7.05 -26.08 3.87
CA LEU A 142 8.11 -25.11 3.61
C LEU A 142 8.03 -24.58 2.18
N GLU A 143 7.81 -25.45 1.20
CA GLU A 143 7.68 -25.04 -0.19
C GLU A 143 6.42 -24.21 -0.43
N LEU A 144 5.30 -24.59 0.18
CA LEU A 144 4.06 -23.80 0.14
C LEU A 144 4.27 -22.39 0.72
N ASN A 145 4.94 -22.25 1.87
CA ASN A 145 5.19 -20.95 2.49
C ASN A 145 6.12 -20.07 1.65
N LYS A 146 7.15 -20.66 1.03
CA LYS A 146 7.99 -19.95 0.05
C LYS A 146 7.18 -19.43 -1.12
N GLN A 147 6.27 -20.25 -1.65
CA GLN A 147 5.39 -19.86 -2.75
C GLN A 147 4.44 -18.73 -2.34
N ILE A 148 3.82 -18.83 -1.17
CA ILE A 148 2.93 -17.78 -0.63
C ILE A 148 3.70 -16.47 -0.48
N PHE A 149 4.89 -16.50 0.12
CA PHE A 149 5.73 -15.32 0.29
C PHE A 149 6.11 -14.70 -1.07
N GLY A 150 6.58 -15.52 -2.02
CA GLY A 150 6.93 -15.04 -3.36
C GLY A 150 5.75 -14.40 -4.10
N ASN A 151 4.56 -14.99 -4.00
CA ASN A 151 3.34 -14.44 -4.58
C ASN A 151 2.90 -13.13 -3.92
N ARG A 152 3.23 -12.93 -2.64
CA ARG A 152 2.90 -11.72 -1.88
C ARG A 152 3.86 -10.57 -2.18
N PHE A 153 5.10 -10.87 -2.53
CA PHE A 153 6.18 -9.90 -2.80
C PHE A 153 6.79 -10.06 -4.20
N PRO A 154 5.99 -10.04 -5.28
CA PRO A 154 6.50 -10.20 -6.63
C PRO A 154 7.49 -9.08 -6.99
N ASP A 155 8.53 -9.44 -7.76
CA ASP A 155 9.52 -8.51 -8.32
C ASP A 155 10.30 -7.65 -7.30
N THR A 156 10.27 -8.03 -6.01
CA THR A 156 11.03 -7.34 -4.94
C THR A 156 12.46 -7.88 -4.78
N GLY A 157 12.71 -9.12 -5.22
CA GLY A 157 13.93 -9.86 -4.95
C GLY A 157 14.04 -10.39 -3.51
N TRP A 158 13.01 -10.21 -2.68
CA TRP A 158 13.00 -10.73 -1.31
C TRP A 158 12.74 -12.23 -1.29
N THR A 159 13.38 -12.92 -0.34
CA THR A 159 13.33 -14.37 -0.23
C THR A 159 12.81 -14.81 1.14
N TYR A 160 12.02 -15.88 1.14
CA TYR A 160 11.53 -16.48 2.37
C TYR A 160 12.65 -17.26 3.06
N GLY A 161 12.79 -17.06 4.37
CA GLY A 161 13.68 -17.83 5.24
C GLY A 161 12.89 -18.76 6.16
N PRO A 162 13.34 -20.01 6.39
CA PRO A 162 12.62 -20.96 7.26
C PRO A 162 12.53 -20.49 8.72
N SER A 163 13.41 -19.59 9.16
CA SER A 163 13.38 -18.99 10.50
C SER A 163 12.37 -17.84 10.63
N MET A 164 11.67 -17.46 9.57
CA MET A 164 10.69 -16.38 9.62
C MET A 164 9.49 -16.78 10.47
N LEU A 165 9.13 -15.89 11.38
CA LEU A 165 7.89 -15.92 12.14
C LEU A 165 6.82 -15.20 11.32
N GLN A 166 5.65 -15.81 11.15
CA GLN A 166 4.56 -15.20 10.39
C GLN A 166 3.43 -14.81 11.33
N VAL A 167 2.94 -13.58 11.18
CA VAL A 167 1.89 -13.01 12.04
C VAL A 167 0.87 -12.26 11.19
N HIS A 168 -0.40 -12.37 11.55
CA HIS A 168 -1.51 -11.74 10.85
C HIS A 168 -2.19 -10.71 11.75
N VAL A 169 -2.63 -9.61 11.14
CA VAL A 169 -3.54 -8.66 11.76
C VAL A 169 -4.72 -8.46 10.83
N SER A 170 -5.89 -8.86 11.32
CA SER A 170 -7.17 -8.73 10.65
C SER A 170 -7.74 -7.32 10.89
N ARG A 171 -7.62 -6.46 9.87
CA ARG A 171 -8.25 -5.13 9.81
C ARG A 171 -7.77 -4.15 10.91
N SER A 172 -6.89 -3.23 10.53
CA SER A 172 -6.51 -2.08 11.33
C SER A 172 -7.62 -1.03 11.40
N ASP A 173 -7.41 0.01 12.21
CA ASP A 173 -8.27 1.19 12.28
C ASP A 173 -8.41 1.90 10.91
N ARG A 174 -7.45 1.70 10.01
CA ARG A 174 -7.49 2.22 8.63
C ARG A 174 -8.16 1.26 7.64
N GLY A 175 -8.74 0.17 8.12
CA GLY A 175 -9.53 -0.79 7.35
C GLY A 175 -8.72 -1.86 6.61
N GLY A 176 -7.39 -1.86 6.72
CA GLY A 176 -6.53 -2.81 6.01
C GLY A 176 -6.06 -3.97 6.87
N GLY A 177 -5.90 -5.15 6.26
CA GLY A 177 -5.26 -6.30 6.89
C GLY A 177 -3.79 -6.41 6.46
N TYR A 178 -2.93 -6.86 7.36
CA TYR A 178 -1.53 -7.11 7.04
C TYR A 178 -1.06 -8.47 7.52
N THR A 179 -0.17 -9.06 6.73
CA THR A 179 0.66 -10.19 7.12
C THR A 179 2.08 -9.71 7.28
N VAL A 180 2.72 -10.09 8.38
CA VAL A 180 4.11 -9.78 8.70
C VAL A 180 4.92 -11.07 8.76
N TRP A 181 6.09 -11.06 8.13
CA TRP A 181 7.13 -12.08 8.29
C TRP A 181 8.33 -11.45 8.97
N HIS A 182 8.82 -12.02 10.05
CA HIS A 182 9.90 -11.45 10.87
C HIS A 182 11.02 -12.47 11.07
N VAL A 183 12.28 -12.05 10.91
CA VAL A 183 13.47 -12.85 11.17
C VAL A 183 14.09 -12.40 12.49
N PRO A 184 13.90 -13.14 13.62
CA PRO A 184 14.32 -12.66 14.93
C PRO A 184 15.83 -12.42 15.07
N SER A 185 16.64 -13.19 14.35
CA SER A 185 18.11 -13.11 14.43
C SER A 185 18.69 -11.84 13.82
N THR A 186 17.99 -11.22 12.86
CA THR A 186 18.48 -10.02 12.16
C THR A 186 17.59 -8.80 12.38
N GLY A 187 16.35 -8.99 12.82
CA GLY A 187 15.34 -7.94 12.92
C GLY A 187 14.64 -7.63 11.58
N ASP A 188 15.06 -8.28 10.48
CA ASP A 188 14.45 -8.09 9.17
C ASP A 188 12.99 -8.50 9.20
N SER A 189 12.13 -7.58 8.78
CA SER A 189 10.68 -7.72 8.79
C SER A 189 10.11 -7.34 7.44
N TYR A 190 9.10 -8.09 7.02
CA TYR A 190 8.42 -7.93 5.74
C TYR A 190 6.93 -7.82 6.02
N ILE A 191 6.29 -6.77 5.54
CA ILE A 191 4.86 -6.56 5.72
C ILE A 191 4.19 -6.49 4.35
N SER A 192 3.02 -7.11 4.25
CA SER A 192 2.14 -6.92 3.11
C SER A 192 0.75 -6.53 3.57
N ALA A 193 0.42 -5.25 3.39
CA ALA A 193 -0.84 -4.65 3.76
C ALA A 193 -1.76 -4.50 2.53
N GLY A 194 -3.02 -4.88 2.69
CA GLY A 194 -4.08 -4.62 1.73
C GLY A 194 -5.24 -3.89 2.39
N TYR A 195 -5.82 -2.91 1.71
CA TYR A 195 -6.91 -2.06 2.23
C TYR A 195 -8.18 -2.27 1.41
N TRP A 196 -9.34 -2.28 2.06
CA TRP A 196 -10.65 -2.46 1.42
C TRP A 196 -11.75 -1.58 2.04
#